data_AF-A0A7K2C3N7-F1
#
_entry.id   AF-A0A7K2C3N7-F1
#
_cell.length_a   1.000
_cell.length_b   1.000
_cell.length_c   1.000
_cell.angle_alpha   90.00
_cell.angle_beta   90.00
_cell.angle_gamma   90.00
#
_symmetry.space_group_name_H-M   'P 1'
#
loop_
_entity.id
_entity.type
_entity.pdbx_description
1 polymer ?
#
loop_
_entity_poly.entity_id
_entity_poly.type
_entity_poly.pdbx_seq_one_letter_code
_entity_poly.pdbx_strand_id
1 'polypeptide(L)'
;MDFENYTIGRLVPGRNAYDYYHPDYQDVRAKILWRIKDLGWNNEDYAIAEERISEGSNRRRMHGDRIERYGKKYSWIAYYEIAGQRLDEEMLNTYGERFAADLDPGFPKPIVERELGAAEYLGDSDMDTVDWIKNSNPPEIDHLTKIDSLDGVSGPWVLLYGGVSERSKRIDRYFDFSCRAILVKQGDIQKLISYWRNGGREKIDLPEMVQSTYLYSGELNRLPDSMLNSNVDINLVVGTTVERQEQPTITFVENEETIVLTTKQVLEDVVVPVYESIRACNPVAEFCWLARDSSTPSLPVIVPTSILVETLNLKIDPASFDVEDIQGNLAARNINFGGQTHGSYRRFFYIRGDLLTRFMAEERLQLVWLVHGRRTADIFSSDAAYQEFSFANQVRDSSL
;
A
#
# COMPACT_ATOMS: atom_id res chain seq x y z
N MET A 1 -0.14 -27.89 6.23
CA MET A 1 0.35 -27.29 7.49
C MET A 1 -0.22 -28.09 8.64
N ASP A 2 0.62 -28.48 9.60
CA ASP A 2 0.19 -29.15 10.83
C ASP A 2 -0.43 -28.10 11.78
N PHE A 3 -1.75 -28.19 11.94
CA PHE A 3 -2.56 -27.23 12.69
C PHE A 3 -2.22 -27.27 14.19
N GLU A 4 -2.02 -28.46 14.73
CA GLU A 4 -1.76 -28.65 16.15
C GLU A 4 -0.39 -28.06 16.52
N ASN A 5 0.63 -28.31 15.69
CA ASN A 5 1.97 -27.84 16.01
C ASN A 5 2.24 -26.40 15.58
N TYR A 6 2.05 -26.07 14.29
CA TYR A 6 2.49 -24.79 13.73
C TYR A 6 1.43 -23.70 13.79
N THR A 7 0.14 -24.05 13.83
CA THR A 7 -0.93 -23.04 13.90
C THR A 7 -1.20 -22.65 15.36
N ILE A 8 -1.56 -23.60 16.22
CA ILE A 8 -1.77 -23.33 17.65
C ILE A 8 -0.48 -22.81 18.32
N GLY A 9 0.69 -23.32 17.92
CA GLY A 9 1.98 -22.87 18.44
C GLY A 9 2.24 -21.37 18.31
N ARG A 10 1.68 -20.70 17.28
CA ARG A 10 1.81 -19.25 17.09
C ARG A 10 1.11 -18.42 18.17
N LEU A 11 0.18 -19.01 18.91
CA LEU A 11 -0.51 -18.34 20.02
C LEU A 11 0.30 -18.34 21.31
N VAL A 12 1.48 -18.99 21.33
CA VAL A 12 2.32 -19.14 22.52
C VAL A 12 3.74 -18.67 22.21
N PRO A 13 4.02 -17.36 22.33
CA PRO A 13 5.37 -16.84 22.20
C PRO A 13 6.34 -17.54 23.15
N GLY A 14 7.56 -17.81 22.68
CA GLY A 14 8.59 -18.51 23.47
C GLY A 14 8.49 -20.03 23.49
N ARG A 15 7.46 -20.64 22.90
CA ARG A 15 7.36 -22.09 22.73
C ARG A 15 8.20 -22.57 21.54
N ASN A 16 9.00 -23.62 21.75
CA ASN A 16 9.67 -24.33 20.67
C ASN A 16 8.70 -25.17 19.84
N ALA A 17 9.01 -25.37 18.56
CA ALA A 17 8.23 -26.29 17.71
C ALA A 17 8.21 -27.70 18.33
N TYR A 18 7.05 -28.35 18.32
CA TYR A 18 6.76 -29.67 18.89
C TYR A 18 6.88 -29.78 20.43
N ASP A 19 7.02 -28.67 21.15
CA ASP A 19 6.94 -28.69 22.61
C ASP A 19 5.48 -28.75 23.08
N TYR A 20 4.94 -29.96 23.22
CA TYR A 20 3.57 -30.20 23.66
C TYR A 20 3.38 -30.14 25.19
N TYR A 21 4.47 -29.98 25.95
CA TYR A 21 4.44 -29.94 27.41
C TYR A 21 4.49 -28.52 27.97
N HIS A 22 4.69 -27.51 27.11
CA HIS A 22 4.59 -26.11 27.51
C HIS A 22 3.21 -25.82 28.14
N PRO A 23 3.14 -25.32 29.40
CA PRO A 23 1.88 -25.13 30.12
C PRO A 23 0.87 -24.27 29.36
N ASP A 24 1.30 -23.12 28.83
CA ASP A 24 0.44 -22.23 28.04
C ASP A 24 -0.09 -22.88 26.77
N TYR A 25 0.68 -23.77 26.15
CA TYR A 25 0.24 -24.50 24.96
C TYR A 25 -0.85 -25.51 25.31
N GLN A 26 -0.72 -26.21 26.43
CA GLN A 26 -1.75 -27.14 26.91
C GLN A 26 -3.05 -26.39 27.26
N ASP A 27 -2.95 -25.24 27.91
CA ASP A 27 -4.09 -24.38 28.23
C ASP A 27 -4.79 -23.87 26.95
N VAL A 28 -4.05 -23.27 26.03
CA VAL A 28 -4.59 -22.79 24.73
C VAL A 28 -5.24 -23.93 23.95
N ARG A 29 -4.57 -25.08 23.85
CA ARG A 29 -5.10 -26.24 23.13
C ARG A 29 -6.36 -26.78 23.79
N ALA A 30 -6.41 -26.83 25.13
CA ALA A 30 -7.59 -27.27 25.86
C ALA A 30 -8.79 -26.32 25.62
N LYS A 31 -8.56 -25.01 25.66
CA LYS A 31 -9.58 -23.99 25.35
C LYS A 31 -10.11 -24.12 23.91
N ILE A 32 -9.23 -24.32 22.93
CA ILE A 32 -9.62 -24.54 21.53
C ILE A 32 -10.48 -25.81 21.41
N LEU A 33 -10.04 -26.94 21.98
CA LEU A 33 -10.78 -28.20 21.92
C LEU A 33 -12.15 -28.10 22.62
N TRP A 34 -12.19 -27.42 23.77
CA TRP A 34 -13.44 -27.16 24.47
C TRP A 34 -14.39 -26.32 23.61
N ARG A 35 -13.88 -25.25 22.98
CA ARG A 35 -14.70 -24.38 22.16
C ARG A 35 -15.21 -25.04 20.89
N ILE A 36 -14.41 -25.89 20.24
CA ILE A 36 -14.86 -26.72 19.11
C ILE A 36 -16.06 -27.58 19.52
N LYS A 37 -15.99 -28.21 20.70
CA LYS A 37 -17.08 -29.02 21.25
C LYS A 37 -18.31 -28.17 21.59
N ASP A 38 -18.11 -27.00 22.19
CA ASP A 38 -19.17 -26.06 22.56
C ASP A 38 -19.92 -25.49 21.35
N LEU A 39 -19.22 -25.23 20.26
CA LEU A 39 -19.82 -24.88 18.96
C LEU A 39 -20.65 -26.02 18.34
N GLY A 40 -20.62 -27.22 18.93
CA GLY A 40 -21.44 -28.37 18.55
C GLY A 40 -20.76 -29.36 17.63
N TRP A 41 -19.45 -29.20 17.34
CA TRP A 41 -18.72 -30.22 16.59
C TRP A 41 -18.28 -31.36 17.51
N ASN A 42 -18.54 -32.58 17.08
CA ASN A 42 -17.98 -33.77 17.70
C ASN A 42 -17.76 -34.86 16.64
N ASN A 43 -16.84 -35.77 16.90
CA ASN A 43 -16.49 -36.80 15.93
C ASN A 43 -17.64 -37.79 15.68
N GLU A 44 -18.46 -38.09 16.69
CA GLU A 44 -19.53 -39.09 16.59
C GLU A 44 -20.59 -38.69 15.57
N ASP A 45 -20.99 -37.41 15.57
CA ASP A 45 -22.02 -36.88 14.68
C ASP A 45 -21.49 -36.56 13.28
N TYR A 46 -20.21 -36.18 13.15
CA TYR A 46 -19.65 -35.65 11.91
C TYR A 46 -18.76 -36.63 11.14
N ALA A 47 -18.29 -37.74 11.73
CA ALA A 47 -17.29 -38.64 11.12
C ALA A 47 -17.63 -39.04 9.66
N ILE A 48 -18.87 -39.48 9.41
CA ILE A 48 -19.31 -39.92 8.07
C ILE A 48 -19.28 -38.75 7.07
N ALA A 49 -19.70 -37.56 7.49
CA ALA A 49 -19.70 -36.38 6.62
C ALA A 49 -18.27 -35.92 6.31
N GLU A 50 -17.39 -35.93 7.32
CA GLU A 50 -15.97 -35.59 7.18
C GLU A 50 -15.23 -36.54 6.24
N GLU A 51 -15.49 -37.85 6.37
CA GLU A 51 -14.92 -38.88 5.50
C GLU A 51 -15.35 -38.67 4.05
N ARG A 52 -16.64 -38.43 3.80
CA ARG A 52 -17.17 -38.15 2.45
C ARG A 52 -16.56 -36.89 1.83
N ILE A 53 -16.39 -35.82 2.62
CA ILE A 53 -15.73 -34.58 2.14
C ILE A 53 -14.26 -34.86 1.80
N SER A 54 -13.57 -35.61 2.66
CA SER A 54 -12.17 -36.00 2.45
C SER A 54 -11.99 -36.83 1.17
N GLU A 55 -12.81 -37.86 0.97
CA GLU A 55 -12.79 -38.72 -0.23
C GLU A 55 -13.11 -37.94 -1.51
N GLY A 56 -14.12 -37.06 -1.45
CA GLY A 56 -14.51 -36.20 -2.57
C GLY A 56 -13.40 -35.23 -2.98
N SER A 57 -12.64 -34.73 -2.00
CA SER A 57 -11.52 -33.82 -2.25
C SER A 57 -10.33 -34.49 -2.97
N ASN A 58 -10.11 -35.79 -2.77
CA ASN A 58 -9.05 -36.54 -3.46
C ASN A 58 -9.33 -36.78 -4.95
N ARG A 59 -10.61 -36.74 -5.36
CA ARG A 59 -11.03 -36.99 -6.76
C ARG A 59 -11.00 -35.74 -7.65
N ARG A 60 -11.01 -34.53 -7.07
CA ARG A 60 -11.06 -33.24 -7.79
C ARG A 60 -9.69 -32.56 -7.80
N ARG A 61 -8.72 -33.15 -8.51
CA ARG A 61 -7.38 -32.54 -8.70
C ARG A 61 -7.31 -31.53 -9.86
N MET A 62 -8.42 -31.21 -10.51
CA MET A 62 -8.49 -30.22 -11.58
C MET A 62 -9.64 -29.25 -11.32
N HIS A 63 -9.30 -28.02 -10.95
CA HIS A 63 -10.12 -26.81 -11.06
C HIS A 63 -11.55 -26.85 -10.47
N GLY A 64 -11.69 -27.06 -9.16
CA GLY A 64 -12.93 -26.73 -8.45
C GLY A 64 -12.67 -26.40 -6.99
N ASP A 65 -13.51 -25.52 -6.43
CA ASP A 65 -13.44 -25.10 -5.02
C ASP A 65 -13.44 -26.33 -4.10
N ARG A 66 -12.38 -26.44 -3.29
CA ARG A 66 -12.24 -27.52 -2.32
C ARG A 66 -13.21 -27.28 -1.18
N ILE A 67 -14.19 -28.16 -1.01
CA ILE A 67 -15.06 -28.14 0.17
C ILE A 67 -14.21 -28.51 1.39
N GLU A 68 -14.10 -27.57 2.33
CA GLU A 68 -13.36 -27.76 3.57
C GLU A 68 -14.16 -28.59 4.60
N ARG A 69 -13.44 -29.44 5.33
CA ARG A 69 -13.97 -30.28 6.41
C ARG A 69 -14.58 -29.46 7.54
N TYR A 70 -15.66 -29.95 8.17
CA TYR A 70 -16.36 -29.19 9.21
C TYR A 70 -15.45 -28.92 10.40
N GLY A 71 -14.78 -29.94 10.91
CA GLY A 71 -13.86 -29.85 12.04
C GLY A 71 -12.75 -28.85 11.78
N LYS A 72 -12.28 -28.70 10.53
CA LYS A 72 -11.33 -27.64 10.18
C LYS A 72 -11.96 -26.24 10.30
N LYS A 73 -13.21 -26.05 9.87
CA LYS A 73 -13.93 -24.77 10.05
C LYS A 73 -14.14 -24.44 11.54
N TYR A 74 -14.62 -25.40 12.33
CA TYR A 74 -14.80 -25.22 13.78
C TYR A 74 -13.47 -24.94 14.50
N SER A 75 -12.39 -25.64 14.13
CA SER A 75 -11.05 -25.38 14.67
C SER A 75 -10.56 -23.97 14.37
N TRP A 76 -10.84 -23.43 13.17
CA TRP A 76 -10.48 -22.06 12.84
C TRP A 76 -11.25 -21.03 13.66
N ILE A 77 -12.56 -21.23 13.88
CA ILE A 77 -13.36 -20.34 14.74
C ILE A 77 -12.76 -20.29 16.15
N ALA A 78 -12.57 -21.47 16.76
CA ALA A 78 -12.02 -21.57 18.11
C ALA A 78 -10.60 -20.98 18.21
N TYR A 79 -9.77 -21.22 17.20
CA TYR A 79 -8.42 -20.67 17.15
C TYR A 79 -8.41 -19.14 17.09
N TYR A 80 -9.27 -18.51 16.27
CA TYR A 80 -9.34 -17.05 16.17
C TYR A 80 -9.90 -16.38 17.41
N GLU A 81 -10.87 -17.00 18.08
CA GLU A 81 -11.37 -16.48 19.36
C GLU A 81 -10.27 -16.45 20.43
N ILE A 82 -9.47 -17.51 20.53
CA ILE A 82 -8.34 -17.55 21.48
C ILE A 82 -7.21 -16.62 21.06
N ALA A 83 -6.97 -16.44 19.76
CA ALA A 83 -6.02 -15.44 19.27
C ALA A 83 -6.44 -14.01 19.68
N GLY A 84 -7.72 -13.67 19.51
CA GLY A 84 -8.30 -12.40 19.94
C GLY A 84 -8.16 -12.18 21.45
N GLN A 85 -8.53 -13.18 22.25
CA GLN A 85 -8.36 -13.12 23.71
C GLN A 85 -6.91 -12.85 24.12
N ARG A 86 -5.94 -13.57 23.55
CA ARG A 86 -4.52 -13.39 23.92
C ARG A 86 -3.96 -12.04 23.47
N LEU A 87 -4.51 -11.44 22.42
CA LEU A 87 -4.18 -10.07 22.03
C LEU A 87 -4.70 -9.06 23.07
N ASP A 88 -5.96 -9.21 23.50
CA ASP A 88 -6.56 -8.37 24.54
C ASP A 88 -5.81 -8.47 25.88
N GLU A 89 -5.21 -9.64 26.15
CA GLU A 89 -4.38 -9.90 27.34
C GLU A 89 -2.90 -9.46 27.17
N GLU A 90 -2.53 -8.80 26.06
CA GLU A 90 -1.16 -8.40 25.73
C GLU A 90 -0.15 -9.57 25.67
N MET A 91 -0.63 -10.80 25.52
CA MET A 91 0.17 -12.03 25.45
C MET A 91 0.70 -12.30 24.04
N LEU A 92 0.42 -11.42 23.08
CA LEU A 92 0.86 -11.47 21.68
C LEU A 92 1.32 -10.07 21.25
N ASN A 93 2.59 -9.93 20.84
CA ASN A 93 3.22 -8.63 20.57
C ASN A 93 2.59 -7.87 19.40
N THR A 94 2.24 -8.56 18.30
CA THR A 94 1.57 -7.96 17.15
C THR A 94 1.07 -9.05 16.22
N TYR A 95 0.01 -8.73 15.49
CA TYR A 95 -0.54 -9.58 14.44
C TYR A 95 0.43 -9.64 13.24
N GLY A 96 1.11 -10.78 13.03
CA GLY A 96 1.97 -11.03 11.85
C GLY A 96 1.16 -11.28 10.57
N GLU A 97 1.77 -11.92 9.54
CA GLU A 97 1.08 -12.35 8.31
C GLU A 97 -0.32 -12.86 8.65
N ARG A 98 -1.32 -12.04 8.32
CA ARG A 98 -2.67 -12.29 8.81
C ARG A 98 -3.16 -13.61 8.27
N PHE A 99 -4.03 -14.23 9.04
CA PHE A 99 -4.65 -15.49 8.67
C PHE A 99 -5.21 -15.43 7.26
N ALA A 100 -5.06 -16.54 6.52
CA ALA A 100 -5.60 -16.69 5.17
C ALA A 100 -7.13 -16.55 5.20
N ALA A 101 -7.59 -15.31 5.17
CA ALA A 101 -8.99 -14.95 5.02
C ALA A 101 -9.19 -14.60 3.55
N ASP A 102 -10.06 -15.38 2.90
CA ASP A 102 -10.42 -15.14 1.50
C ASP A 102 -11.30 -13.88 1.35
N LEU A 103 -11.81 -13.33 2.47
CA LEU A 103 -12.78 -12.23 2.54
C LEU A 103 -12.43 -11.25 3.67
N ASP A 104 -12.52 -9.95 3.40
CA ASP A 104 -12.51 -8.89 4.41
C ASP A 104 -13.90 -8.82 5.11
N PRO A 105 -13.99 -8.98 6.43
CA PRO A 105 -15.25 -8.86 7.18
C PRO A 105 -15.90 -7.47 7.15
N GLY A 106 -15.15 -6.42 6.77
CA GLY A 106 -15.70 -5.09 6.53
C GLY A 106 -16.54 -5.01 5.25
N PHE A 107 -16.52 -6.07 4.42
CA PHE A 107 -17.16 -6.13 3.12
C PHE A 107 -16.90 -4.87 2.28
N PRO A 108 -15.62 -4.49 2.10
CA PRO A 108 -15.25 -3.31 1.35
C PRO A 108 -15.76 -3.44 -0.07
N LYS A 109 -16.41 -2.36 -0.53
CA LYS A 109 -16.91 -2.27 -1.89
C LYS A 109 -15.83 -1.61 -2.75
N PRO A 110 -15.67 -2.05 -4.00
CA PRO A 110 -14.88 -1.28 -4.96
C PRO A 110 -15.40 0.15 -5.05
N ILE A 111 -14.48 1.11 -5.16
CA ILE A 111 -14.84 2.52 -5.39
C ILE A 111 -15.61 2.60 -6.72
N VAL A 112 -16.76 3.27 -6.70
CA VAL A 112 -17.60 3.44 -7.90
C VAL A 112 -16.86 4.30 -8.92
N GLU A 113 -16.59 3.71 -10.08
CA GLU A 113 -15.93 4.38 -11.20
C GLU A 113 -16.90 5.31 -11.94
N ARG A 114 -16.44 6.52 -12.23
CA ARG A 114 -17.15 7.51 -13.04
C ARG A 114 -16.72 7.42 -14.50
N GLU A 115 -17.55 7.99 -15.37
CA GLU A 115 -17.23 8.10 -16.80
C GLU A 115 -15.94 8.89 -17.00
N LEU A 116 -14.99 8.29 -17.72
CA LEU A 116 -13.74 8.95 -18.05
C LEU A 116 -13.98 9.99 -19.15
N GLY A 117 -13.64 11.25 -18.86
CA GLY A 117 -13.67 12.32 -19.84
C GLY A 117 -12.60 12.17 -20.94
N ALA A 118 -12.47 13.20 -21.78
CA ALA A 118 -11.42 13.25 -22.80
C ALA A 118 -10.02 13.23 -22.16
N ALA A 119 -9.06 12.66 -22.90
CA ALA A 119 -7.65 12.68 -22.51
C ALA A 119 -7.13 14.14 -22.41
N GLU A 120 -6.50 14.47 -21.29
CA GLU A 120 -6.00 15.81 -20.97
C GLU A 120 -4.48 15.93 -21.20
N TYR A 121 -3.75 14.83 -21.12
CA TYR A 121 -2.30 14.81 -20.99
C TYR A 121 -1.57 14.16 -22.18
N LEU A 122 -2.31 13.68 -23.16
CA LEU A 122 -1.74 13.14 -24.38
C LEU A 122 -1.24 14.22 -25.36
N GLY A 123 -1.43 15.51 -25.05
CA GLY A 123 -0.98 16.62 -25.90
C GLY A 123 -1.72 16.73 -27.23
N ASP A 124 -1.23 17.60 -28.11
CA ASP A 124 -1.79 17.78 -29.45
C ASP A 124 -1.58 16.53 -30.31
N SER A 125 -2.64 16.03 -30.93
CA SER A 125 -2.60 14.87 -31.81
C SER A 125 -1.79 15.08 -33.10
N ASP A 126 -1.56 16.34 -33.49
CA ASP A 126 -0.81 16.69 -34.69
C ASP A 126 0.71 16.77 -34.44
N MET A 127 1.14 16.81 -33.18
CA MET A 127 2.55 16.74 -32.80
C MET A 127 3.11 15.34 -33.09
N ASP A 128 4.40 15.22 -33.43
CA ASP A 128 5.05 13.91 -33.52
C ASP A 128 5.22 13.28 -32.12
N THR A 129 5.12 11.96 -32.00
CA THR A 129 5.21 11.28 -30.71
C THR A 129 6.59 11.41 -30.07
N VAL A 130 7.68 11.37 -30.85
CA VAL A 130 9.04 11.55 -30.33
C VAL A 130 9.22 12.97 -29.80
N ASP A 131 8.70 13.97 -30.52
CA ASP A 131 8.72 15.36 -30.07
C ASP A 131 7.86 15.56 -28.82
N TRP A 132 6.68 14.95 -28.75
CA TRP A 132 5.83 14.98 -27.56
C TRP A 132 6.54 14.39 -26.33
N ILE A 133 7.26 13.27 -26.49
CA ILE A 133 8.03 12.64 -25.41
C ILE A 133 9.14 13.58 -24.92
N LYS A 134 9.95 14.12 -25.84
CA LYS A 134 11.20 14.83 -25.49
C LYS A 134 10.99 16.30 -25.12
N ASN A 135 10.03 16.97 -25.74
CA ASN A 135 9.96 18.45 -25.74
C ASN A 135 8.71 19.01 -25.07
N SER A 136 7.74 18.18 -24.65
CA SER A 136 6.53 18.67 -23.99
C SER A 136 6.82 19.15 -22.56
N ASN A 137 6.19 20.27 -22.17
CA ASN A 137 6.22 20.77 -20.80
C ASN A 137 5.65 19.74 -19.81
N PRO A 138 6.08 19.72 -18.53
CA PRO A 138 5.46 18.89 -17.48
C PRO A 138 3.93 19.12 -17.36
N PRO A 139 3.15 18.14 -16.87
CA PRO A 139 1.70 18.27 -16.78
C PRO A 139 1.27 19.46 -15.92
N GLU A 140 0.22 20.15 -16.36
CA GLU A 140 -0.51 21.10 -15.52
C GLU A 140 -1.41 20.34 -14.55
N ILE A 141 -1.27 20.64 -13.26
CA ILE A 141 -1.98 19.94 -12.18
C ILE A 141 -2.76 20.89 -11.28
N ASP A 142 -2.70 22.20 -11.53
CA ASP A 142 -3.26 23.20 -10.61
C ASP A 142 -4.78 23.03 -10.49
N HIS A 143 -5.45 22.69 -11.58
CA HIS A 143 -6.88 22.34 -11.62
C HIS A 143 -7.23 21.08 -10.82
N LEU A 144 -6.26 20.19 -10.59
CA LEU A 144 -6.44 19.01 -9.75
C LEU A 144 -6.15 19.31 -8.28
N THR A 145 -5.24 20.23 -7.97
CA THR A 145 -4.81 20.44 -6.58
C THR A 145 -5.94 20.94 -5.68
N LYS A 146 -6.89 21.68 -6.23
CA LYS A 146 -8.05 22.23 -5.52
C LYS A 146 -9.29 22.25 -6.42
N ILE A 147 -10.42 21.81 -5.86
CA ILE A 147 -11.73 21.88 -6.52
C ILE A 147 -12.77 22.52 -5.60
N ASP A 148 -13.71 23.25 -6.18
CA ASP A 148 -14.70 24.04 -5.43
C ASP A 148 -15.90 23.23 -4.93
N SER A 149 -16.10 22.03 -5.47
CA SER A 149 -17.17 21.14 -4.98
C SER A 149 -16.85 19.69 -5.28
N LEU A 150 -17.36 18.81 -4.42
CA LEU A 150 -17.28 17.38 -4.58
C LEU A 150 -18.64 16.77 -4.27
N ASP A 151 -19.26 16.14 -5.28
CA ASP A 151 -20.57 15.48 -5.16
C ASP A 151 -21.67 16.35 -4.53
N GLY A 152 -21.69 17.64 -4.92
CA GLY A 152 -22.65 18.62 -4.41
C GLY A 152 -22.28 19.23 -3.04
N VAL A 153 -21.18 18.80 -2.43
CA VAL A 153 -20.64 19.41 -1.20
C VAL A 153 -19.67 20.53 -1.56
N SER A 154 -19.98 21.76 -1.12
CA SER A 154 -19.13 22.93 -1.33
C SER A 154 -17.75 22.75 -0.69
N GLY A 155 -16.72 23.16 -1.42
CA GLY A 155 -15.32 23.13 -1.03
C GLY A 155 -14.86 24.41 -0.32
N PRO A 156 -13.53 24.65 -0.29
CA PRO A 156 -12.53 24.01 -1.15
C PRO A 156 -12.23 22.56 -0.72
N TRP A 157 -11.99 21.70 -1.70
CA TRP A 157 -11.45 20.35 -1.54
C TRP A 157 -10.02 20.33 -2.06
N VAL A 158 -9.11 19.73 -1.32
CA VAL A 158 -7.67 19.74 -1.59
C VAL A 158 -7.19 18.33 -1.91
N LEU A 159 -6.43 18.19 -2.99
CA LEU A 159 -5.89 16.90 -3.42
C LEU A 159 -4.78 16.44 -2.47
N LEU A 160 -4.91 15.25 -1.92
CA LEU A 160 -3.82 14.57 -1.20
C LEU A 160 -3.13 13.49 -2.04
N TYR A 161 -3.86 12.89 -2.98
CA TYR A 161 -3.30 11.92 -3.91
C TYR A 161 -3.99 12.02 -5.26
N GLY A 162 -3.22 12.02 -6.35
CA GLY A 162 -3.71 11.87 -7.71
C GLY A 162 -2.86 10.85 -8.46
N GLY A 163 -3.51 9.96 -9.21
CA GLY A 163 -2.87 9.06 -10.16
C GLY A 163 -3.62 9.11 -11.47
N VAL A 164 -2.92 9.42 -12.56
CA VAL A 164 -3.51 9.52 -13.90
C VAL A 164 -2.72 8.63 -14.84
N SER A 165 -3.44 7.88 -15.65
CA SER A 165 -2.90 7.14 -16.79
C SER A 165 -3.78 7.42 -18.00
N GLU A 166 -3.16 7.82 -19.10
CA GLU A 166 -3.84 8.05 -20.37
C GLU A 166 -3.09 7.34 -21.48
N ARG A 167 -3.86 6.74 -22.38
CA ARG A 167 -3.33 5.94 -23.48
C ARG A 167 -4.12 6.18 -24.75
N SER A 168 -3.41 6.34 -25.86
CA SER A 168 -4.01 6.32 -27.19
C SER A 168 -3.15 5.54 -28.17
N LYS A 169 -3.68 4.39 -28.63
CA LYS A 169 -3.09 3.59 -29.70
C LYS A 169 -3.08 4.34 -31.04
N ARG A 170 -4.03 5.25 -31.26
CA ARG A 170 -4.17 6.00 -32.53
C ARG A 170 -2.98 6.91 -32.80
N ILE A 171 -2.48 7.57 -31.76
CA ILE A 171 -1.32 8.48 -31.84
C ILE A 171 -0.08 7.87 -31.17
N ASP A 172 -0.14 6.59 -30.79
CA ASP A 172 0.95 5.86 -30.15
C ASP A 172 1.53 6.55 -28.90
N ARG A 173 0.66 6.94 -27.96
CA ARG A 173 1.09 7.62 -26.72
C ARG A 173 0.55 6.95 -25.48
N TYR A 174 1.43 6.87 -24.49
CA TYR A 174 1.09 6.51 -23.12
C TYR A 174 1.71 7.53 -22.16
N PHE A 175 0.87 8.04 -21.27
CA PHE A 175 1.22 9.03 -20.28
C PHE A 175 0.76 8.53 -18.91
N ASP A 176 1.63 8.58 -17.91
CA ASP A 176 1.21 8.41 -16.52
C ASP A 176 1.89 9.43 -15.61
N PHE A 177 1.20 9.78 -14.52
CA PHE A 177 1.82 10.46 -13.40
C PHE A 177 1.09 10.19 -12.09
N SER A 178 1.82 10.38 -11.01
CA SER A 178 1.32 10.52 -9.66
C SER A 178 1.56 11.95 -9.15
N CYS A 179 0.63 12.47 -8.37
CA CYS A 179 0.72 13.73 -7.64
C CYS A 179 0.40 13.43 -6.17
N ARG A 180 1.42 13.43 -5.32
CA ARG A 180 1.31 13.05 -3.91
C ARG A 180 1.49 14.28 -3.02
N ALA A 181 0.58 14.50 -2.08
CA ALA A 181 0.80 15.47 -1.02
C ALA A 181 1.83 14.94 -0.03
N ILE A 182 2.77 15.78 0.34
CA ILE A 182 3.66 15.59 1.49
C ILE A 182 3.65 16.86 2.33
N LEU A 183 3.65 16.69 3.65
CA LEU A 183 3.56 17.79 4.59
C LEU A 183 4.92 17.99 5.25
N VAL A 184 5.58 19.11 5.00
CA VAL A 184 6.93 19.39 5.49
C VAL A 184 6.86 20.35 6.67
N LYS A 185 7.71 20.20 7.67
CA LYS A 185 7.79 21.18 8.76
C LYS A 185 8.07 22.57 8.22
N GLN A 186 7.35 23.57 8.74
CA GLN A 186 7.45 24.96 8.29
C GLN A 186 8.88 25.53 8.36
N GLY A 187 9.71 25.05 9.31
CA GLY A 187 11.12 25.46 9.42
C GLY A 187 12.03 24.91 8.31
N ASP A 188 11.68 23.80 7.69
CA ASP A 188 12.55 23.06 6.76
C ASP A 188 12.16 23.26 5.28
N ILE A 189 10.98 23.82 5.02
CA ILE A 189 10.47 24.01 3.65
C ILE A 189 11.40 24.85 2.77
N GLN A 190 11.98 25.93 3.30
CA GLN A 190 12.87 26.82 2.53
C GLN A 190 14.16 26.11 2.14
N LYS A 191 14.64 25.19 2.99
CA LYS A 191 15.79 24.35 2.70
C LYS A 191 15.48 23.39 1.57
N LEU A 192 14.33 22.71 1.62
CA LEU A 192 13.87 21.83 0.54
C LEU A 192 13.76 22.57 -0.79
N ILE A 193 13.10 23.73 -0.80
CA ILE A 193 12.93 24.57 -2.01
C ILE A 193 14.28 25.01 -2.55
N SER A 194 15.19 25.48 -1.68
CA SER A 194 16.52 25.95 -2.08
C SER A 194 17.37 24.82 -2.66
N TYR A 195 17.35 23.64 -2.04
CA TYR A 195 18.05 22.46 -2.53
C TYR A 195 17.53 22.04 -3.91
N TRP A 196 16.21 22.05 -4.08
CA TRP A 196 15.57 21.71 -5.34
C TRP A 196 15.95 22.68 -6.48
N ARG A 197 15.90 24.00 -6.21
CA ARG A 197 16.25 25.05 -7.20
C ARG A 197 17.71 25.02 -7.61
N ASN A 198 18.61 24.62 -6.71
CA ASN A 198 20.05 24.57 -6.97
C ASN A 198 20.49 23.29 -7.71
N GLY A 199 19.60 22.66 -8.48
CA GLY A 199 19.90 21.45 -9.25
C GLY A 199 19.95 20.15 -8.43
N GLY A 200 19.51 20.19 -7.16
CA GLY A 200 19.48 19.01 -6.28
C GLY A 200 18.33 18.03 -6.58
N ARG A 201 17.45 18.34 -7.53
CA ARG A 201 16.22 17.56 -7.82
C ARG A 201 16.44 16.05 -8.00
N GLU A 202 17.44 15.64 -8.77
CA GLU A 202 17.77 14.22 -9.03
C GLU A 202 18.47 13.54 -7.83
N LYS A 203 18.79 14.33 -6.81
CA LYS A 203 19.52 13.94 -5.59
C LYS A 203 18.63 14.04 -4.34
N ILE A 204 17.31 14.12 -4.54
CA ILE A 204 16.33 14.01 -3.47
C ILE A 204 15.80 12.59 -3.49
N ASP A 205 16.06 11.87 -2.41
CA ASP A 205 15.41 10.60 -2.13
C ASP A 205 14.07 10.89 -1.43
N LEU A 206 12.99 10.66 -2.18
CA LEU A 206 11.61 10.93 -1.76
C LEU A 206 11.02 9.69 -1.10
N PRO A 207 10.23 9.86 -0.02
CA PRO A 207 9.63 8.71 0.64
C PRO A 207 8.65 7.97 -0.29
N GLU A 208 8.71 6.66 -0.22
CA GLU A 208 7.72 5.79 -0.84
C GLU A 208 6.35 5.96 -0.18
N MET A 209 5.30 5.70 -0.96
CA MET A 209 3.96 5.68 -0.39
C MET A 209 3.81 4.45 0.51
N VAL A 210 3.41 4.67 1.76
CA VAL A 210 3.15 3.56 2.67
C VAL A 210 1.98 2.75 2.14
N GLN A 211 2.17 1.43 2.05
CA GLN A 211 1.14 0.48 1.69
C GLN A 211 0.83 -0.39 2.90
N SER A 212 -0.44 -0.51 3.28
CA SER A 212 -0.83 -1.54 4.24
C SER A 212 -0.92 -2.87 3.52
N THR A 213 -0.37 -3.91 4.13
CA THR A 213 -0.66 -5.29 3.73
C THR A 213 -1.24 -6.02 4.92
N TYR A 214 -2.11 -6.99 4.65
CA TYR A 214 -2.75 -7.79 5.67
C TYR A 214 -3.49 -6.91 6.70
N LEU A 215 -4.46 -6.12 6.23
CA LEU A 215 -5.29 -5.28 7.10
C LEU A 215 -6.74 -5.36 6.65
N TYR A 216 -7.68 -5.48 7.60
CA TYR A 216 -9.10 -5.35 7.29
C TYR A 216 -9.51 -3.88 7.27
N SER A 217 -10.38 -3.54 6.34
CA SER A 217 -10.98 -2.20 6.24
C SER A 217 -11.61 -1.73 7.56
N GLY A 218 -12.23 -2.65 8.32
CA GLY A 218 -12.81 -2.38 9.65
C GLY A 218 -11.82 -1.87 10.70
N GLU A 219 -10.52 -2.07 10.51
CA GLU A 219 -9.49 -1.73 11.48
C GLU A 219 -8.85 -0.37 11.22
N LEU A 220 -9.09 0.24 10.06
CA LEU A 220 -8.49 1.52 9.65
C LEU A 220 -8.66 2.63 10.70
N ASN A 221 -9.72 2.58 11.53
CA ASN A 221 -10.00 3.56 12.58
C ASN A 221 -9.29 3.30 13.93
N ARG A 222 -8.56 2.19 14.07
CA ARG A 222 -7.93 1.75 15.33
C ARG A 222 -6.46 1.34 15.13
N LEU A 223 -5.87 1.74 14.01
CA LEU A 223 -4.50 1.36 13.71
C LEU A 223 -3.53 2.16 14.57
N PRO A 224 -2.50 1.51 15.11
CA PRO A 224 -1.37 2.25 15.61
C PRO A 224 -0.65 2.95 14.45
N ASP A 225 -0.07 4.11 14.72
CA ASP A 225 0.75 4.88 13.77
C ASP A 225 1.82 4.04 13.05
N SER A 226 2.35 3.03 13.72
CA SER A 226 3.36 2.14 13.16
C SER A 226 2.91 1.34 11.93
N MET A 227 1.59 1.15 11.72
CA MET A 227 1.05 0.35 10.62
C MET A 227 0.79 1.15 9.34
N LEU A 228 0.50 2.44 9.47
CA LEU A 228 0.34 3.39 8.37
C LEU A 228 1.30 4.57 8.56
N ASN A 229 2.59 4.24 8.78
CA ASN A 229 3.62 5.18 9.22
C ASN A 229 3.54 6.53 8.52
N SER A 230 3.06 7.52 9.25
CA SER A 230 2.85 8.87 8.71
C SER A 230 4.15 9.66 8.67
N ASN A 231 5.10 9.35 9.56
CA ASN A 231 6.35 10.08 9.69
C ASN A 231 7.38 9.52 8.72
N VAL A 232 7.81 10.38 7.80
CA VAL A 232 8.76 10.05 6.75
C VAL A 232 9.85 11.10 6.69
N ASP A 233 11.02 10.70 6.22
CA ASP A 233 12.12 11.63 5.95
C ASP A 233 12.25 11.83 4.44
N ILE A 234 12.46 13.09 4.05
CA ILE A 234 12.92 13.46 2.71
C ILE A 234 14.44 13.58 2.81
N ASN A 235 15.16 12.71 2.12
CA ASN A 235 16.61 12.63 2.23
C ASN A 235 17.29 13.43 1.11
N LEU A 236 18.08 14.43 1.48
CA LEU A 236 18.85 15.25 0.54
C LEU A 236 20.27 14.71 0.44
N VAL A 237 20.75 14.34 -0.75
CA VAL A 237 22.15 13.89 -0.91
C VAL A 237 23.07 15.11 -0.87
N VAL A 238 23.79 15.30 0.22
CA VAL A 238 24.70 16.45 0.42
C VAL A 238 26.16 16.12 0.10
N GLY A 239 26.48 14.86 -0.10
CA GLY A 239 27.81 14.39 -0.47
C GLY A 239 27.87 12.88 -0.62
N THR A 240 29.09 12.35 -0.65
CA THR A 240 29.36 10.90 -0.70
C THR A 240 30.52 10.58 0.24
N THR A 241 30.49 9.40 0.84
CA THR A 241 31.61 8.82 1.61
C THR A 241 31.94 7.43 1.07
N VAL A 242 33.08 6.88 1.46
CA VAL A 242 33.49 5.52 1.09
C VAL A 242 33.32 4.64 2.31
N GLU A 243 32.54 3.58 2.18
CA GLU A 243 32.35 2.56 3.19
C GLU A 243 32.84 1.22 2.68
N ARG A 244 33.50 0.45 3.55
CA ARG A 244 33.96 -0.89 3.22
C ARG A 244 32.87 -1.89 3.57
N GLN A 245 32.26 -2.50 2.55
CA GLN A 245 31.13 -3.41 2.70
C GLN A 245 31.48 -4.82 2.21
N GLU A 246 30.93 -5.84 2.87
CA GLU A 246 31.03 -7.22 2.42
C GLU A 246 30.04 -7.45 1.27
N GLN A 247 30.56 -7.61 0.06
CA GLN A 247 29.78 -7.91 -1.13
C GLN A 247 29.89 -9.40 -1.45
N PRO A 248 28.77 -10.11 -1.69
CA PRO A 248 28.81 -11.48 -2.18
C PRO A 248 29.20 -11.48 -3.65
N THR A 249 30.40 -11.96 -3.96
CA THR A 249 30.80 -12.23 -5.35
C THR A 249 30.38 -13.64 -5.73
N ILE A 250 29.57 -13.76 -6.77
CA ILE A 250 29.22 -15.05 -7.38
C ILE A 250 30.20 -15.30 -8.52
N THR A 251 30.98 -16.38 -8.45
CA THR A 251 31.86 -16.81 -9.53
C THR A 251 31.32 -18.07 -10.16
N PHE A 252 31.24 -18.08 -11.49
CA PHE A 252 30.95 -19.27 -12.29
C PHE A 252 32.26 -19.96 -12.62
N VAL A 253 32.43 -21.19 -12.15
CA VAL A 253 33.54 -22.05 -12.58
C VAL A 253 32.95 -23.11 -13.51
N GLU A 254 33.21 -22.96 -14.80
CA GLU A 254 32.79 -23.91 -15.82
C GLU A 254 33.92 -24.94 -16.04
N ASN A 255 33.61 -26.20 -15.76
CA ASN A 255 34.43 -27.35 -16.16
C ASN A 255 33.64 -28.14 -17.22
N GLU A 256 34.31 -28.98 -18.03
CA GLU A 256 33.73 -29.67 -19.20
C GLU A 256 32.42 -30.46 -18.93
N GLU A 257 32.09 -30.77 -17.67
CA GLU A 257 30.88 -31.51 -17.29
C GLU A 257 29.96 -30.77 -16.30
N THR A 258 30.38 -29.66 -15.68
CA THR A 258 29.58 -28.96 -14.63
C THR A 258 29.88 -27.47 -14.50
N ILE A 259 28.85 -26.69 -14.11
CA ILE A 259 28.99 -25.30 -13.67
C ILE A 259 28.90 -25.27 -12.13
N VAL A 260 29.94 -24.80 -11.47
CA VAL A 260 29.98 -24.63 -10.00
C VAL A 260 29.77 -23.16 -9.65
N LEU A 261 28.74 -22.89 -8.84
CA LEU A 261 28.46 -21.59 -8.25
C LEU A 261 29.21 -21.46 -6.93
N THR A 262 30.17 -20.53 -6.84
CA THR A 262 30.85 -20.21 -5.58
C THR A 262 30.50 -18.80 -5.14
N THR A 263 29.99 -18.66 -3.92
CA THR A 263 29.77 -17.36 -3.28
C THR A 263 30.94 -17.07 -2.35
N LYS A 264 31.65 -15.97 -2.58
CA LYS A 264 32.68 -15.45 -1.67
C LYS A 264 32.26 -14.11 -1.12
N GLN A 265 32.56 -13.84 0.14
CA GLN A 265 32.44 -12.50 0.71
C GLN A 265 33.75 -11.76 0.44
N VAL A 266 33.69 -10.66 -0.30
CA VAL A 266 34.82 -9.78 -0.56
C VAL A 266 34.52 -8.43 0.06
N LEU A 267 35.50 -7.84 0.74
CA LEU A 267 35.40 -6.46 1.24
C LEU A 267 35.70 -5.51 0.08
N GLU A 268 34.71 -4.73 -0.33
CA GLU A 268 34.84 -3.71 -1.37
C GLU A 268 34.54 -2.32 -0.80
N ASP A 269 35.28 -1.33 -1.31
CA ASP A 269 35.08 0.08 -0.97
C ASP A 269 33.93 0.60 -1.85
N VAL A 270 32.77 0.83 -1.25
CA VAL A 270 31.55 1.30 -1.91
C VAL A 270 31.36 2.78 -1.62
N VAL A 271 31.13 3.57 -2.68
CA VAL A 271 30.75 4.98 -2.54
C VAL A 271 29.28 5.04 -2.14
N VAL A 272 29.01 5.53 -0.94
CA VAL A 272 27.65 5.69 -0.42
C VAL A 272 27.29 7.17 -0.28
N PRO A 273 26.05 7.55 -0.58
CA PRO A 273 25.58 8.92 -0.39
C PRO A 273 25.52 9.31 1.09
N VAL A 274 25.87 10.56 1.38
CA VAL A 274 25.67 11.20 2.68
C VAL A 274 24.38 12.02 2.60
N TYR A 275 23.46 11.73 3.52
CA TYR A 275 22.15 12.34 3.54
C TYR A 275 22.02 13.41 4.61
N GLU A 276 21.25 14.44 4.28
CA GLU A 276 20.65 15.35 5.23
C GLU A 276 19.13 15.20 5.16
N SER A 277 18.51 14.73 6.23
CA SER A 277 17.08 14.40 6.26
C SER A 277 16.22 15.60 6.68
N ILE A 278 15.11 15.81 5.97
CA ILE A 278 14.04 16.73 6.33
C ILE A 278 12.84 15.91 6.80
N ARG A 279 12.38 16.17 8.03
CA ARG A 279 11.18 15.51 8.55
C ARG A 279 9.94 15.96 7.81
N ALA A 280 9.13 15.00 7.40
CA ALA A 280 7.87 15.21 6.72
C ALA A 280 6.81 14.24 7.25
N CYS A 281 5.58 14.52 6.86
CA CYS A 281 4.41 13.72 7.16
C CYS A 281 3.73 13.34 5.84
N ASN A 282 3.49 12.04 5.64
CA ASN A 282 2.66 11.54 4.58
C ASN A 282 1.20 11.52 5.07
N PRO A 283 0.29 12.33 4.50
CA PRO A 283 -1.08 12.41 4.98
C PRO A 283 -1.96 11.23 4.52
N VAL A 284 -1.47 10.40 3.59
CA VAL A 284 -2.22 9.30 2.99
C VAL A 284 -1.38 8.04 2.80
N ALA A 285 -2.03 6.89 2.83
CA ALA A 285 -1.45 5.59 2.56
C ALA A 285 -2.31 4.82 1.55
N GLU A 286 -1.74 3.80 0.92
CA GLU A 286 -2.50 2.88 0.09
C GLU A 286 -2.92 1.68 0.95
N PHE A 287 -4.22 1.55 1.18
CA PHE A 287 -4.80 0.38 1.77
C PHE A 287 -4.87 -0.75 0.74
N CYS A 288 -4.17 -1.85 0.98
CA CYS A 288 -4.28 -3.07 0.19
C CYS A 288 -4.71 -4.23 1.09
N TRP A 289 -5.87 -4.80 0.77
CA TRP A 289 -6.48 -5.86 1.57
C TRP A 289 -5.74 -7.23 1.52
N LEU A 290 -4.82 -7.50 0.58
CA LEU A 290 -4.41 -8.90 0.30
C LEU A 290 -2.93 -9.29 0.41
N ALA A 291 -2.77 -10.53 0.92
CA ALA A 291 -1.65 -11.44 0.75
C ALA A 291 -1.64 -12.01 -0.68
N ARG A 292 -0.48 -12.38 -1.22
CA ARG A 292 -0.25 -12.80 -2.63
C ARG A 292 -1.12 -13.94 -3.21
N ASP A 293 -1.98 -14.61 -2.42
CA ASP A 293 -2.58 -15.91 -2.77
C ASP A 293 -4.14 -16.01 -2.64
N SER A 294 -4.88 -14.90 -2.52
CA SER A 294 -6.35 -14.96 -2.43
C SER A 294 -7.06 -15.13 -3.78
N SER A 295 -8.24 -15.75 -3.75
CA SER A 295 -9.15 -15.89 -4.90
C SER A 295 -9.89 -14.58 -5.24
N THR A 296 -9.80 -13.58 -4.37
CA THR A 296 -10.44 -12.28 -4.47
C THR A 296 -9.43 -11.22 -4.91
N PRO A 297 -9.82 -10.27 -5.78
CA PRO A 297 -8.91 -9.24 -6.28
C PRO A 297 -8.54 -8.25 -5.18
N SER A 298 -7.28 -7.78 -5.19
CA SER A 298 -6.84 -6.69 -4.33
C SER A 298 -7.66 -5.42 -4.60
N LEU A 299 -8.01 -4.73 -3.51
CA LEU A 299 -8.70 -3.44 -3.55
C LEU A 299 -7.74 -2.36 -3.04
N PRO A 300 -6.79 -1.88 -3.89
CA PRO A 300 -5.95 -0.76 -3.53
C PRO A 300 -6.79 0.52 -3.44
N VAL A 301 -6.87 1.10 -2.25
CA VAL A 301 -7.64 2.32 -1.99
C VAL A 301 -6.78 3.31 -1.22
N ILE A 302 -6.87 4.59 -1.56
CA ILE A 302 -6.14 5.63 -0.82
C ILE A 302 -6.92 5.96 0.44
N VAL A 303 -6.25 5.93 1.59
CA VAL A 303 -6.84 6.21 2.90
C VAL A 303 -5.99 7.26 3.62
N PRO A 304 -6.58 8.07 4.51
CA PRO A 304 -5.80 8.97 5.35
C PRO A 304 -4.92 8.15 6.30
N THR A 305 -3.74 8.65 6.61
CA THR A 305 -2.89 8.03 7.63
C THR A 305 -3.44 8.28 9.03
N SER A 306 -3.02 7.45 9.98
CA SER A 306 -3.46 7.49 11.38
C SER A 306 -3.26 8.85 12.04
N ILE A 307 -2.15 9.56 11.80
CA ILE A 307 -1.95 10.91 12.34
C ILE A 307 -3.05 11.88 11.90
N LEU A 308 -3.47 11.79 10.63
CA LEU A 308 -4.51 12.67 10.08
C LEU A 308 -5.88 12.30 10.67
N VAL A 309 -6.14 11.00 10.82
CA VAL A 309 -7.37 10.47 11.42
C VAL A 309 -7.48 10.88 12.89
N GLU A 310 -6.44 10.67 13.69
CA GLU A 310 -6.40 10.95 15.12
C GLU A 310 -6.48 12.44 15.41
N THR A 311 -5.65 13.25 14.74
CA THR A 311 -5.59 14.70 14.99
C THR A 311 -6.91 15.38 14.66
N LEU A 312 -7.55 15.00 13.54
CA LEU A 312 -8.79 15.60 13.10
C LEU A 312 -10.05 14.91 13.62
N ASN A 313 -9.91 13.81 14.38
CA ASN A 313 -11.00 12.95 14.86
C ASN A 313 -11.89 12.47 13.70
N LEU A 314 -11.26 11.96 12.64
CA LEU A 314 -11.95 11.44 11.46
C LEU A 314 -12.38 10.00 11.68
N LYS A 315 -13.35 9.57 10.88
CA LYS A 315 -13.81 8.18 10.84
C LYS A 315 -13.88 7.71 9.40
N ILE A 316 -13.24 6.60 9.10
CA ILE A 316 -13.27 5.93 7.81
C ILE A 316 -14.41 4.90 7.84
N ASP A 317 -15.35 4.97 6.89
CA ASP A 317 -16.33 3.92 6.69
C ASP A 317 -15.66 2.70 6.02
N PRO A 318 -15.69 1.51 6.63
CA PRO A 318 -14.94 0.37 6.13
C PRO A 318 -15.52 -0.24 4.84
N ALA A 319 -16.78 0.05 4.52
CA ALA A 319 -17.43 -0.50 3.33
C ALA A 319 -17.21 0.41 2.11
N SER A 320 -17.22 1.72 2.29
CA SER A 320 -17.15 2.72 1.20
C SER A 320 -15.82 3.45 1.11
N PHE A 321 -15.03 3.45 2.19
CA PHE A 321 -13.82 4.27 2.37
C PHE A 321 -14.07 5.78 2.34
N ASP A 322 -15.33 6.21 2.46
CA ASP A 322 -15.64 7.60 2.75
C ASP A 322 -15.13 7.96 4.14
N VAL A 323 -14.61 9.18 4.28
CA VAL A 323 -14.10 9.68 5.55
C VAL A 323 -15.03 10.78 6.03
N GLU A 324 -15.49 10.64 7.27
CA GLU A 324 -16.40 11.56 7.95
C GLU A 324 -15.66 12.32 9.05
N ASP A 325 -16.08 13.57 9.30
CA ASP A 325 -15.69 14.30 10.50
C ASP A 325 -16.53 13.87 11.72
N ILE A 326 -16.20 14.42 12.90
CA ILE A 326 -16.90 14.10 14.16
C ILE A 326 -18.40 14.48 14.14
N GLN A 327 -18.83 15.35 13.22
CA GLN A 327 -20.24 15.69 13.02
C GLN A 327 -20.93 14.78 12.00
N GLY A 328 -20.22 13.81 11.40
CA GLY A 328 -20.74 12.91 10.38
C GLY A 328 -20.81 13.54 8.98
N ASN A 329 -20.16 14.69 8.76
CA ASN A 329 -20.09 15.27 7.42
C ASN A 329 -18.93 14.68 6.63
N LEU A 330 -19.08 14.60 5.30
CA LEU A 330 -18.00 14.17 4.42
C LEU A 330 -16.77 15.07 4.60
N ALA A 331 -15.64 14.42 4.90
CA ALA A 331 -14.35 15.03 5.19
C ALA A 331 -13.31 14.69 4.12
N ALA A 332 -13.29 13.46 3.61
CA ALA A 332 -12.43 13.05 2.51
C ALA A 332 -13.05 11.90 1.70
N ARG A 333 -12.67 11.77 0.43
CA ARG A 333 -13.24 10.76 -0.48
C ARG A 333 -12.31 10.41 -1.65
N ASN A 334 -12.38 9.15 -2.08
CA ASN A 334 -11.80 8.66 -3.33
C ASN A 334 -12.72 8.96 -4.53
N ILE A 335 -12.14 9.42 -5.64
CA ILE A 335 -12.83 9.65 -6.91
C ILE A 335 -12.05 8.93 -8.00
N ASN A 336 -12.68 7.93 -8.61
CA ASN A 336 -12.08 7.17 -9.70
C ASN A 336 -12.85 7.40 -11.00
N PHE A 337 -12.11 7.53 -12.10
CA PHE A 337 -12.61 7.65 -13.46
C PHE A 337 -11.97 6.59 -14.34
N GLY A 338 -12.76 6.01 -15.23
CA GLY A 338 -12.31 4.90 -16.07
C GLY A 338 -12.25 3.59 -15.29
N GLY A 339 -12.00 2.48 -16.00
CA GLY A 339 -12.13 1.14 -15.41
C GLY A 339 -11.15 0.10 -15.91
N GLN A 340 -11.15 -1.06 -15.24
CA GLN A 340 -10.20 -2.18 -15.40
C GLN A 340 -10.10 -2.78 -16.82
N THR A 341 -10.95 -2.34 -17.75
CA THR A 341 -11.02 -2.79 -19.15
C THR A 341 -10.39 -1.80 -20.13
N HIS A 342 -10.02 -0.58 -19.69
CA HIS A 342 -9.46 0.48 -20.52
C HIS A 342 -8.02 0.77 -20.11
N GLY A 343 -7.17 1.15 -21.06
CA GLY A 343 -5.78 1.52 -20.79
C GLY A 343 -5.60 2.91 -20.15
N SER A 344 -6.69 3.61 -19.80
CA SER A 344 -6.67 4.94 -19.18
C SER A 344 -7.54 4.96 -17.93
N TYR A 345 -7.06 5.61 -16.88
CA TYR A 345 -7.78 5.79 -15.62
C TYR A 345 -7.32 7.07 -14.92
N ARG A 346 -8.16 7.58 -14.01
CA ARG A 346 -7.78 8.64 -13.06
C ARG A 346 -8.28 8.27 -11.68
N ARG A 347 -7.42 8.38 -10.67
CA ARG A 347 -7.76 8.15 -9.26
C ARG A 347 -7.34 9.35 -8.44
N PHE A 348 -8.25 9.87 -7.63
CA PHE A 348 -7.99 11.04 -6.80
C PHE A 348 -8.49 10.82 -5.38
N PHE A 349 -7.77 11.35 -4.40
CA PHE A 349 -8.20 11.42 -3.01
C PHE A 349 -8.16 12.86 -2.55
N TYR A 350 -9.33 13.39 -2.20
CA TYR A 350 -9.51 14.77 -1.77
C TYR A 350 -9.90 14.82 -0.30
N ILE A 351 -9.43 15.85 0.41
CA ILE A 351 -9.86 16.23 1.76
C ILE A 351 -10.47 17.62 1.76
N ARG A 352 -11.41 17.89 2.65
CA ARG A 352 -11.98 19.22 2.88
C ARG A 352 -10.89 20.19 3.36
N GLY A 353 -10.84 21.37 2.76
CA GLY A 353 -9.72 22.31 2.90
C GLY A 353 -9.62 22.98 4.27
N ASP A 354 -10.75 23.15 4.98
CA ASP A 354 -10.79 23.61 6.38
C ASP A 354 -10.06 22.63 7.31
N LEU A 355 -10.31 21.32 7.12
CA LEU A 355 -9.70 20.26 7.91
C LEU A 355 -8.20 20.18 7.69
N LEU A 356 -7.75 20.21 6.43
CA LEU A 356 -6.33 20.18 6.11
C LEU A 356 -5.60 21.42 6.63
N THR A 357 -6.24 22.59 6.54
CA THR A 357 -5.68 23.85 7.04
C THR A 357 -5.52 23.81 8.57
N ARG A 358 -6.52 23.27 9.28
CA ARG A 358 -6.44 23.05 10.73
C ARG A 358 -5.29 22.10 11.06
N PHE A 359 -5.19 20.97 10.38
CA PHE A 359 -4.11 19.99 10.59
C PHE A 359 -2.73 20.61 10.40
N MET A 360 -2.52 21.34 9.30
CA MET A 360 -1.25 22.01 9.02
C MET A 360 -0.90 23.07 10.06
N ALA A 361 -1.89 23.79 10.59
CA ALA A 361 -1.66 24.81 11.61
C ALA A 361 -1.28 24.19 12.97
N GLU A 362 -1.97 23.13 13.38
CA GLU A 362 -1.70 22.41 14.63
C GLU A 362 -0.31 21.76 14.63
N GLU A 363 0.05 21.08 13.53
CA GLU A 363 1.32 20.37 13.38
C GLU A 363 2.48 21.25 12.84
N ARG A 364 2.21 22.54 12.54
CA ARG A 364 3.17 23.49 11.94
C ARG A 364 3.80 22.96 10.64
N LEU A 365 2.95 22.44 9.76
CA LEU A 365 3.31 21.83 8.50
C LEU A 365 2.96 22.74 7.31
N GLN A 366 3.59 22.48 6.17
CA GLN A 366 3.28 23.07 4.89
C GLN A 366 3.16 22.00 3.82
N LEU A 367 2.16 22.16 2.95
CA LEU A 367 1.82 21.19 1.91
C LEU A 367 2.65 21.35 0.65
N VAL A 368 3.38 20.32 0.27
CA VAL A 368 4.08 20.21 -1.00
C VAL A 368 3.44 19.09 -1.81
N TRP A 369 3.14 19.36 -3.09
CA TRP A 369 2.76 18.29 -4.03
C TRP A 369 3.98 17.81 -4.79
N LEU A 370 4.30 16.54 -4.63
CA LEU A 370 5.32 15.82 -5.36
C LEU A 370 4.69 15.16 -6.58
N VAL A 371 5.05 15.63 -7.75
CA VAL A 371 4.61 15.05 -9.03
C VAL A 371 5.74 14.18 -9.55
N HIS A 372 5.42 12.96 -9.99
CA HIS A 372 6.35 12.09 -10.71
C HIS A 372 5.59 11.31 -11.77
N GLY A 373 6.14 11.18 -12.97
CA GLY A 373 5.52 10.45 -14.05
C GLY A 373 6.42 10.29 -15.26
N ARG A 374 5.85 9.70 -16.30
CA ARG A 374 6.56 9.42 -17.55
C ARG A 374 5.67 9.59 -18.78
N ARG A 375 6.34 9.82 -19.90
CA ARG A 375 5.78 9.80 -21.26
C ARG A 375 6.51 8.74 -22.07
N THR A 376 5.79 7.96 -22.86
CA THR A 376 6.39 6.96 -23.76
C THR A 376 5.47 6.70 -24.95
N ALA A 377 6.05 6.12 -26.00
CA ALA A 377 5.26 5.47 -27.04
C ALA A 377 4.44 4.32 -26.43
N ASP A 378 3.26 4.06 -26.99
CA ASP A 378 2.33 3.05 -26.48
C ASP A 378 2.71 1.63 -26.91
N ILE A 379 3.21 1.50 -28.14
CA ILE A 379 3.80 0.30 -28.69
C ILE A 379 5.31 0.43 -28.49
N PHE A 380 5.90 -0.50 -27.73
CA PHE A 380 7.33 -0.53 -27.46
C PHE A 380 8.13 -0.54 -28.78
N SER A 381 8.59 0.62 -29.25
CA SER A 381 9.69 0.70 -30.19
C SER A 381 10.98 0.64 -29.38
N SER A 382 11.74 -0.43 -29.57
CA SER A 382 13.00 -0.71 -28.91
C SER A 382 13.96 0.48 -28.95
N ASP A 383 14.59 0.74 -27.81
CA ASP A 383 15.70 1.66 -27.53
C ASP A 383 15.33 3.16 -27.41
N ALA A 384 15.02 3.58 -26.17
CA ALA A 384 15.11 4.97 -25.68
C ALA A 384 14.01 6.00 -26.08
N ALA A 385 12.73 5.62 -26.11
CA ALA A 385 11.62 6.55 -26.36
C ALA A 385 10.72 6.81 -25.14
N TYR A 386 11.31 7.08 -23.97
CA TYR A 386 10.54 7.57 -22.81
C TYR A 386 11.22 8.77 -22.15
N GLN A 387 10.41 9.62 -21.51
CA GLN A 387 10.86 10.78 -20.74
C GLN A 387 10.19 10.76 -19.38
N GLU A 388 10.99 10.74 -18.32
CA GLU A 388 10.52 10.91 -16.95
C GLU A 388 10.53 12.39 -16.55
N PHE A 389 9.64 12.76 -15.64
CA PHE A 389 9.59 14.05 -14.99
C PHE A 389 9.20 13.90 -13.52
N SER A 390 9.70 14.82 -12.68
CA SER A 390 9.44 14.84 -11.24
C SER A 390 9.51 16.27 -10.71
N PHE A 391 8.46 16.89 -10.16
CA PHE A 391 8.58 18.26 -9.65
C PHE A 391 7.75 18.49 -8.40
N ALA A 392 8.16 19.47 -7.60
CA ALA A 392 7.36 19.99 -6.51
C ALA A 392 6.55 21.21 -7.00
N ASN A 393 5.23 21.21 -6.86
CA ASN A 393 4.42 22.31 -7.40
C ASN A 393 4.75 23.68 -6.77
N GLN A 394 5.12 23.70 -5.49
CA GLN A 394 5.58 24.92 -4.80
C GLN A 394 6.91 25.47 -5.34
N VAL A 395 7.61 24.74 -6.21
CA VAL A 395 8.90 25.10 -6.79
C VAL A 395 8.76 25.51 -8.27
N ARG A 396 7.54 25.58 -8.84
CA ARG A 396 7.37 26.06 -10.22
C ARG A 396 8.00 27.45 -10.37
N ASP A 397 9.09 27.50 -11.14
CA ASP A 397 9.70 28.73 -11.60
C ASP A 397 8.67 29.47 -12.45
N SER A 398 8.40 30.72 -12.11
CA SER A 398 7.67 31.69 -12.93
C SER A 398 8.48 32.13 -14.18
N SER A 399 9.26 31.21 -14.77
CA SER A 399 10.13 31.46 -15.92
C SER A 399 10.35 30.19 -16.75
N LEU A 400 9.26 29.57 -17.19
CA LEU A 400 9.25 28.72 -18.39
C LEU A 400 8.24 29.28 -19.39
#